data_AF-A0A7K2ZP16-F1
#
_entry.id   AF-A0A7K2ZP16-F1
#
_cell.length_a   1.000
_cell.length_b   1.000
_cell.length_c   1.000
_cell.angle_alpha   90.00
_cell.angle_beta   90.00
_cell.angle_gamma   90.00
#
_symmetry.space_group_name_H-M   'P 1'
#
loop_
_entity.id
_entity.type
_entity.pdbx_description
1 polymer ?
#
loop_
_entity_poly.entity_id
_entity_poly.type
_entity_poly.pdbx_seq_one_letter_code
_entity_poly.pdbx_strand_id
1 'polypeptide(L)'
;MLAQPGGDRPWWWVEPRGGADGGGVGGGGDLKHSDGPWVRAAGGAEGLVAHFGPVKAELVRAHQGLTAGAGELSALAELGTVRASWERRIETARDECRSLAGKLRAVTATQSEVNEAVKGSFDGVRVVGPGSGPGLGPGAGAGAASGEKS
;
A
#
# COMPACT_ATOMS: atom_id res chain seq x y z
N MET A 1 -44.00 6.61 7.73
CA MET A 1 -43.15 7.37 6.80
C MET A 1 -41.89 7.76 7.57
N LEU A 2 -40.86 6.91 7.55
CA LEU A 2 -39.59 7.18 8.24
C LEU A 2 -38.62 7.75 7.21
N ALA A 3 -38.18 8.98 7.45
CA ALA A 3 -37.23 9.70 6.60
C ALA A 3 -35.91 8.92 6.52
N GLN A 4 -35.42 8.70 5.30
CA GLN A 4 -34.05 8.23 5.07
C GLN A 4 -33.06 9.34 5.42
N PRO A 5 -32.04 9.11 6.26
CA PRO A 5 -30.95 10.06 6.42
C PRO A 5 -30.03 9.95 5.20
N GLY A 6 -30.18 10.89 4.28
CA GLY A 6 -29.17 11.18 3.26
C GLY A 6 -28.07 12.08 3.85
N GLY A 7 -26.83 11.85 3.41
CA GLY A 7 -25.78 12.87 3.49
C GLY A 7 -24.59 12.56 4.39
N ASP A 8 -24.00 11.37 4.32
CA ASP A 8 -22.55 11.14 4.34
C ASP A 8 -22.32 9.63 4.29
N ARG A 9 -21.94 9.10 3.12
CA ARG A 9 -21.55 7.69 3.04
C ARG A 9 -20.20 7.56 3.73
N PRO A 10 -20.09 6.77 4.81
CA PRO A 10 -18.81 6.61 5.47
C PRO A 10 -17.84 5.93 4.49
N TRP A 11 -16.57 6.30 4.59
CA TRP A 11 -15.49 5.95 3.65
C TRP A 11 -15.36 4.45 3.34
N TRP A 12 -15.95 3.56 4.14
CA TRP A 12 -15.98 2.11 3.94
C TRP A 12 -17.05 1.61 2.94
N TRP A 13 -17.92 2.50 2.42
CA TRP A 13 -18.92 2.22 1.37
C TRP A 13 -18.45 2.58 -0.06
N VAL A 14 -17.17 2.92 -0.25
CA VAL A 14 -16.60 3.24 -1.56
C VAL A 14 -16.08 1.96 -2.22
N GLU A 15 -16.66 1.57 -3.37
CA GLU A 15 -16.10 0.49 -4.18
C GLU A 15 -14.68 0.86 -4.66
N PRO A 16 -13.71 -0.08 -4.67
CA PRO A 16 -12.36 0.20 -5.14
C PRO A 16 -12.39 0.59 -6.62
N ARG A 17 -12.32 1.89 -6.92
CA ARG A 17 -12.13 2.37 -8.29
C ARG A 17 -10.71 2.02 -8.71
N GLY A 18 -10.56 0.92 -9.44
CA GLY A 18 -9.33 0.55 -10.14
C GLY A 18 -8.88 1.73 -11.01
N GLY A 19 -7.68 2.22 -10.76
CA GLY A 19 -7.08 3.32 -11.53
C GLY A 19 -6.71 2.84 -12.93
N ALA A 20 -7.37 3.38 -13.93
CA ALA A 20 -6.83 3.43 -15.29
C ALA A 20 -5.97 4.70 -15.39
N ASP A 21 -4.73 4.57 -15.85
CA ASP A 21 -4.16 5.31 -16.99
C ASP A 21 -2.63 5.11 -17.08
N GLY A 22 -2.14 4.95 -18.31
CA GLY A 22 -0.74 5.16 -18.65
C GLY A 22 -0.17 4.23 -19.74
N GLY A 23 -0.46 4.51 -21.00
CA GLY A 23 0.29 3.95 -22.13
C GLY A 23 1.57 4.76 -22.42
N GLY A 24 2.66 4.07 -22.79
CA GLY A 24 3.89 4.69 -23.30
C GLY A 24 5.09 3.74 -23.37
N VAL A 25 5.67 3.60 -24.57
CA VAL A 25 6.83 2.76 -24.94
C VAL A 25 8.15 3.48 -24.61
N GLY A 26 9.14 2.76 -24.03
CA GLY A 26 10.53 3.21 -23.90
C GLY A 26 11.31 2.52 -22.78
N GLY A 27 12.26 1.64 -23.12
CA GLY A 27 13.10 0.91 -22.16
C GLY A 27 14.03 1.84 -21.39
N GLY A 28 14.00 1.74 -20.06
CA GLY A 28 14.69 2.64 -19.12
C GLY A 28 13.77 3.23 -18.05
N GLY A 29 12.63 2.59 -17.74
CA GLY A 29 11.77 3.02 -16.65
C GLY A 29 12.34 2.61 -15.30
N ASP A 30 12.45 3.57 -14.38
CA ASP A 30 12.65 3.32 -12.96
C ASP A 30 11.62 2.28 -12.50
N LEU A 31 12.05 1.10 -12.03
CA LEU A 31 11.15 0.04 -11.55
C LEU A 31 10.57 0.44 -10.19
N LYS A 32 9.68 1.43 -10.20
CA LYS A 32 9.08 1.96 -8.99
C LYS A 32 7.90 1.07 -8.57
N HIS A 33 8.13 0.17 -7.62
CA HIS A 33 7.04 -0.56 -6.98
C HIS A 33 6.09 0.42 -6.28
N SER A 34 4.79 0.23 -6.46
CA SER A 34 3.80 1.11 -5.85
C SER A 34 3.59 0.76 -4.37
N ASP A 35 4.11 1.58 -3.46
CA ASP A 35 3.81 1.48 -2.03
C ASP A 35 2.42 2.01 -1.67
N GLY A 36 1.83 2.81 -2.55
CA GLY A 36 0.54 3.48 -2.33
C GLY A 36 -0.60 2.55 -1.89
N PRO A 37 -0.82 1.38 -2.52
CA PRO A 37 -1.82 0.42 -2.08
C PRO A 37 -1.59 -0.11 -0.66
N TRP A 38 -0.34 -0.42 -0.30
CA TRP A 38 0.02 -0.95 1.02
C TRP A 38 -0.13 0.10 2.12
N VAL A 39 0.32 1.33 1.86
CA VAL A 39 0.16 2.46 2.79
C VAL A 39 -1.31 2.79 3.01
N ARG A 40 -2.13 2.82 1.94
CA ARG A 40 -3.58 3.04 2.08
C ARG A 40 -4.26 1.92 2.86
N ALA A 41 -3.89 0.66 2.60
CA ALA A 41 -4.43 -0.47 3.36
C ALA A 41 -4.06 -0.40 4.84
N ALA A 42 -2.82 0.00 5.17
CA ALA A 42 -2.38 0.20 6.54
C ALA A 42 -3.21 1.28 7.25
N GLY A 43 -3.42 2.43 6.59
CA GLY A 43 -4.27 3.50 7.11
C GLY A 43 -5.73 3.06 7.30
N GLY A 44 -6.27 2.25 6.39
CA GLY A 44 -7.61 1.68 6.54
C GLY A 44 -7.74 0.77 7.78
N ALA A 45 -6.74 -0.10 8.02
CA ALA A 45 -6.69 -0.95 9.20
C ALA A 45 -6.58 -0.13 10.51
N GLU A 46 -5.84 0.97 10.51
CA GLU A 46 -5.80 1.89 11.65
C GLU A 46 -7.12 2.62 11.89
N GLY A 47 -7.81 3.00 10.82
CA GLY A 47 -9.17 3.54 10.90
C GLY A 47 -10.10 2.57 11.63
N LEU A 48 -10.03 1.27 11.32
CA LEU A 48 -10.79 0.23 12.04
C LEU A 48 -10.39 0.16 13.53
N VAL A 49 -9.09 0.18 13.84
CA VAL A 49 -8.59 0.19 15.24
C VAL A 49 -9.16 1.36 16.03
N ALA A 50 -9.27 2.55 15.43
CA ALA A 50 -9.83 3.74 16.05
C ALA A 50 -11.35 3.60 16.30
N HIS A 51 -12.09 2.94 15.41
CA HIS A 51 -13.53 2.75 15.53
C HIS A 51 -13.97 1.74 16.59
N PHE A 52 -13.14 0.73 16.91
CA PHE A 52 -13.51 -0.29 17.89
C PHE A 52 -13.71 0.25 19.32
N GLY A 53 -13.00 1.31 19.70
CA GLY A 53 -13.17 1.97 21.01
C GLY A 53 -14.59 2.53 21.22
N PRO A 54 -15.06 3.44 20.34
CA PRO A 54 -16.44 3.93 20.34
C PRO A 54 -17.49 2.83 20.30
N VAL A 55 -17.33 1.82 19.42
CA VAL A 55 -18.28 0.70 19.31
C VAL A 55 -18.41 -0.06 20.64
N LYS A 56 -17.28 -0.34 21.30
CA LYS A 56 -17.29 -0.98 22.62
C LYS A 56 -17.97 -0.11 23.67
N ALA A 57 -17.70 1.20 23.68
CA ALA A 57 -18.31 2.12 24.63
C ALA A 57 -19.83 2.22 24.45
N GLU A 58 -20.31 2.25 23.20
CA GLU A 58 -21.75 2.25 22.91
C GLU A 58 -22.42 0.93 23.31
N LEU A 59 -21.75 -0.22 23.10
CA LEU A 59 -22.25 -1.51 23.57
C LEU A 59 -22.42 -1.53 25.10
N VAL A 60 -21.44 -1.01 25.84
CA VAL A 60 -21.50 -0.89 27.31
C VAL A 60 -22.67 0.00 27.72
N ARG A 61 -22.81 1.18 27.10
CA ARG A 61 -23.88 2.14 27.41
C ARG A 61 -25.26 1.56 27.12
N ALA A 62 -25.45 0.93 25.96
CA ALA A 62 -26.72 0.32 25.58
C ALA A 62 -27.14 -0.77 26.57
N HIS A 63 -26.19 -1.59 27.01
CA HIS A 63 -26.45 -2.62 28.02
C HIS A 63 -26.82 -2.03 29.39
N GLN A 64 -26.12 -0.99 29.84
CA GLN A 64 -26.46 -0.28 31.09
C GLN A 64 -27.87 0.30 31.04
N GLY A 65 -28.25 0.93 29.92
CA GLY A 65 -29.60 1.45 29.70
C GLY A 65 -30.68 0.36 29.77
N LEU A 66 -30.41 -0.81 29.18
CA LEU A 66 -31.31 -1.96 29.25
C LEU A 66 -31.43 -2.49 30.68
N THR A 67 -30.32 -2.66 31.41
CA THR A 67 -30.35 -3.15 32.81
C THR A 67 -31.11 -2.21 33.75
N ALA A 68 -31.07 -0.90 33.51
CA ALA A 68 -31.80 0.08 34.31
C ALA A 68 -33.32 0.00 34.10
N GLY A 69 -33.79 -0.47 32.93
CA GLY A 69 -35.21 -0.51 32.59
C GLY A 69 -35.90 -1.88 32.76
N ALA A 70 -35.13 -2.96 32.91
CA ALA A 70 -35.65 -4.32 32.73
C ALA A 70 -35.83 -5.17 34.02
N GLY A 71 -35.39 -4.70 35.20
CA GLY A 71 -35.59 -5.43 36.47
C GLY A 71 -34.84 -6.77 36.56
N GLU A 72 -35.37 -7.76 37.30
CA GLU A 72 -34.72 -9.07 37.57
C GLU A 72 -35.00 -10.14 36.50
N LEU A 73 -35.04 -9.76 35.22
CA LEU A 73 -35.28 -10.74 34.15
C LEU A 73 -34.05 -11.63 33.96
N SER A 74 -34.24 -12.96 33.99
CA SER A 74 -33.18 -13.94 33.70
C SER A 74 -32.53 -13.73 32.32
N ALA A 75 -33.28 -13.18 31.36
CA ALA A 75 -32.77 -12.79 30.04
C ALA A 75 -31.64 -11.74 30.11
N LEU A 76 -31.54 -10.94 31.18
CA LEU A 76 -30.46 -9.97 31.36
C LEU A 76 -29.12 -10.62 31.66
N ALA A 77 -29.11 -11.75 32.39
CA ALA A 77 -27.90 -12.53 32.63
C ALA A 77 -27.37 -13.10 31.30
N GLU A 78 -28.26 -13.66 30.47
CA GLU A 78 -27.90 -14.14 29.13
C GLU A 78 -27.38 -13.00 28.25
N LEU A 79 -28.03 -11.84 28.26
CA LEU A 79 -27.57 -10.66 27.53
C LEU A 79 -26.21 -10.16 28.03
N GLY A 80 -25.93 -10.26 29.33
CA GLY A 80 -24.63 -9.96 29.92
C GLY A 80 -23.53 -10.87 29.37
N THR A 81 -23.81 -12.18 29.28
CA THR A 81 -22.91 -13.16 28.67
C THR A 81 -22.66 -12.85 27.19
N VAL A 82 -23.71 -12.54 26.43
CA VAL A 82 -23.60 -12.14 25.02
C VAL A 82 -22.77 -10.87 24.87
N ARG A 83 -23.00 -9.84 25.69
CA ARG A 83 -22.20 -8.61 25.71
C ARG A 83 -20.72 -8.91 25.94
N ALA A 84 -20.38 -9.68 26.98
CA ALA A 84 -18.99 -10.04 27.28
C ALA A 84 -18.33 -10.79 26.10
N SER A 85 -19.11 -11.61 25.40
CA SER A 85 -18.68 -12.31 24.18
C SER A 85 -18.37 -11.34 23.04
N TRP A 86 -19.17 -10.30 22.85
CA TRP A 86 -18.94 -9.25 21.85
C TRP A 86 -17.76 -8.35 22.21
N GLU A 87 -17.62 -7.95 23.48
CA GLU A 87 -16.48 -7.16 23.95
C GLU A 87 -15.15 -7.88 23.66
N ARG A 88 -15.08 -9.19 23.91
CA ARG A 88 -13.90 -9.99 23.54
C ARG A 88 -13.63 -9.99 22.04
N ARG A 89 -14.65 -10.22 21.20
CA ARG A 89 -14.50 -10.21 19.73
C ARG A 89 -14.06 -8.86 19.19
N ILE A 90 -14.56 -7.76 19.76
CA ILE A 90 -14.16 -6.40 19.39
C ILE A 90 -12.68 -6.18 19.69
N GLU A 91 -12.20 -6.60 20.87
CA GLU A 91 -10.77 -6.47 21.19
C GLU A 91 -9.90 -7.37 20.30
N THR A 92 -10.32 -8.61 20.04
CA THR A 92 -9.61 -9.50 19.10
C THR A 92 -9.52 -8.86 17.71
N ALA A 93 -10.63 -8.36 17.17
CA ALA A 93 -10.64 -7.70 15.86
C ALA A 93 -9.77 -6.43 15.85
N ARG A 94 -9.73 -5.68 16.96
CA ARG A 94 -8.87 -4.52 17.12
C ARG A 94 -7.39 -4.90 17.10
N ASP A 95 -7.01 -5.96 17.80
CA ASP A 95 -5.63 -6.45 17.83
C ASP A 95 -5.20 -7.02 16.48
N GLU A 96 -6.08 -7.75 15.79
CA GLU A 96 -5.88 -8.23 14.43
C GLU A 96 -5.66 -7.07 13.45
N CYS A 97 -6.50 -6.04 13.50
CA CYS A 97 -6.35 -4.84 12.66
C CYS A 97 -5.05 -4.09 12.97
N ARG A 98 -4.66 -3.98 14.25
CA ARG A 98 -3.38 -3.36 14.64
C ARG A 98 -2.20 -4.15 14.08
N SER A 99 -2.23 -5.48 14.21
CA SER A 99 -1.22 -6.38 13.65
C SER A 99 -1.14 -6.25 12.13
N LEU A 100 -2.29 -6.22 11.45
CA LEU A 100 -2.37 -6.05 10.00
C LEU A 100 -1.77 -4.71 9.55
N ALA A 101 -2.11 -3.60 10.21
CA ALA A 101 -1.54 -2.29 9.91
C ALA A 101 -0.01 -2.29 10.03
N GLY A 102 0.52 -2.91 11.08
CA GLY A 102 1.97 -3.06 11.27
C GLY A 102 2.63 -3.87 10.15
N LYS A 103 2.05 -5.02 9.78
CA LYS A 103 2.56 -5.88 8.69
C LYS A 103 2.54 -5.17 7.34
N LEU A 104 1.49 -4.43 7.03
CA LEU A 104 1.37 -3.68 5.77
C LEU A 104 2.43 -2.60 5.65
N ARG A 105 2.77 -1.90 6.75
CA ARG A 105 3.91 -0.96 6.75
C ARG A 105 5.25 -1.64 6.60
N ALA A 106 5.44 -2.80 7.21
CA ALA A 106 6.67 -3.55 7.07
C ALA A 106 6.92 -3.95 5.61
N VAL A 107 5.87 -4.36 4.87
CA VAL A 107 5.97 -4.64 3.43
C VAL A 107 6.46 -3.42 2.65
N THR A 108 5.90 -2.23 2.92
CA THR A 108 6.36 -0.97 2.30
C THR A 108 7.84 -0.69 2.57
N ALA A 109 8.27 -0.83 3.82
CA ALA A 109 9.68 -0.62 4.18
C ALA A 109 10.60 -1.61 3.44
N THR A 110 10.28 -2.90 3.47
CA THR A 110 11.08 -3.93 2.79
C THR A 110 11.12 -3.74 1.28
N GLN A 111 10.01 -3.37 0.63
CA GLN A 111 10.02 -3.10 -0.81
C GLN A 111 10.86 -1.88 -1.16
N SER A 112 10.84 -0.83 -0.33
CA SER A 112 11.69 0.35 -0.51
C SER A 112 13.18 -0.01 -0.42
N GLU A 113 13.57 -0.80 0.58
CA GLU A 113 14.95 -1.28 0.74
C GLU A 113 15.41 -2.15 -0.44
N VAL A 114 14.56 -3.08 -0.89
CA VAL A 114 14.85 -3.93 -2.05
C VAL A 114 14.99 -3.08 -3.32
N ASN A 115 14.15 -2.07 -3.51
CA ASN A 115 14.24 -1.14 -4.64
C ASN A 115 15.60 -0.44 -4.69
N GLU A 116 16.06 0.11 -3.56
CA GLU A 116 17.36 0.80 -3.51
C GLU A 116 18.54 -0.16 -3.72
N ALA A 117 18.47 -1.39 -3.19
CA ALA A 117 19.50 -2.40 -3.42
C ALA A 117 19.59 -2.84 -4.89
N VAL A 118 18.45 -2.99 -5.56
CA VAL A 118 18.37 -3.33 -6.99
C VAL A 118 18.91 -2.18 -7.84
N LYS A 119 18.54 -0.92 -7.54
CA LYS A 119 19.09 0.27 -8.21
C LYS A 119 20.60 0.34 -8.12
N GLY A 120 21.16 0.20 -6.91
CA GLY A 120 22.61 0.21 -6.70
C GLY A 120 23.34 -0.92 -7.46
N SER A 121 22.69 -2.08 -7.64
CA SER A 121 23.23 -3.18 -8.43
C SER A 121 23.31 -2.85 -9.93
N PHE A 122 22.35 -2.08 -10.46
CA PHE A 122 22.34 -1.65 -11.85
C PHE A 122 23.29 -0.48 -12.14
N ASP A 123 23.46 0.45 -11.19
CA ASP A 123 24.43 1.57 -11.32
C ASP A 123 25.88 1.06 -11.50
N GLY A 124 26.19 -0.13 -10.98
CA GLY A 124 27.49 -0.79 -11.14
C GLY A 124 27.74 -1.40 -12.53
N VAL A 125 26.72 -1.52 -13.39
CA VAL A 125 26.84 -2.15 -14.71
C VAL A 125 27.12 -1.09 -15.78
N ARG A 126 28.37 -1.01 -16.27
CA ARG A 126 28.66 -0.25 -17.50
C ARG A 126 28.19 -1.02 -18.73
N VAL A 127 27.24 -0.44 -19.48
CA VAL A 127 26.91 -0.92 -20.82
C VAL A 127 28.08 -0.60 -21.75
N VAL A 128 28.82 -1.62 -22.18
CA VAL A 128 29.74 -1.49 -23.32
C VAL A 128 28.88 -1.41 -24.58
N GLY A 129 28.77 -0.23 -25.16
CA GLY A 129 28.15 -0.04 -26.47
C GLY A 129 28.98 -0.72 -27.59
N PRO A 130 28.35 -1.23 -28.66
CA PRO A 130 29.09 -1.74 -29.80
C PRO A 130 29.66 -0.56 -30.59
N GLY A 131 30.95 -0.26 -30.41
CA GLY A 131 31.65 0.69 -31.26
C GLY A 131 32.87 1.34 -30.62
N SER A 132 33.99 0.63 -30.59
CA SER A 132 35.35 1.16 -30.76
C SER A 132 36.37 0.04 -30.58
N GLY A 133 36.57 -0.75 -31.63
CA GLY A 133 37.77 -1.59 -31.77
C GLY A 133 38.95 -0.71 -32.20
N PRO A 134 40.18 -0.99 -31.73
CA PRO A 134 41.33 -0.09 -31.85
C PRO A 134 41.88 -0.03 -33.28
N GLY A 135 42.35 1.15 -33.66
CA GLY A 135 43.04 1.37 -34.92
C GLY A 135 44.29 0.49 -35.06
N LEU A 136 44.41 -0.16 -36.21
CA LEU A 136 45.66 -0.62 -36.79
C LEU A 136 45.74 -0.07 -38.22
N GLY A 137 46.64 0.88 -38.45
CA GLY A 137 47.36 0.95 -39.73
C GLY A 137 48.66 0.13 -39.62
N PRO A 138 49.51 0.04 -40.65
CA PRO A 138 49.42 0.65 -41.99
C PRO A 138 49.61 -0.39 -43.14
N GLY A 139 49.16 -0.05 -44.35
CA GLY A 139 49.42 -0.81 -45.57
C GLY A 139 49.69 0.13 -46.74
N ALA A 140 50.94 0.16 -47.19
CA ALA A 140 51.47 1.02 -48.24
C ALA A 140 51.21 0.48 -49.67
N GLY A 141 51.09 1.40 -50.62
CA GLY A 141 51.14 1.19 -52.08
C GLY A 141 50.69 2.46 -52.82
N ALA A 142 51.55 3.47 -53.00
CA ALA A 142 52.35 3.74 -54.22
C ALA A 142 51.48 4.04 -55.45
N GLY A 143 51.18 5.31 -55.77
CA GLY A 143 51.88 6.15 -56.78
C GLY A 143 50.79 6.93 -57.56
N ALA A 144 50.93 8.16 -58.06
CA ALA A 144 52.10 8.92 -58.48
C ALA A 144 51.88 10.43 -58.28
N ALA A 145 52.99 11.15 -58.10
CA ALA A 145 53.08 12.60 -58.07
C ALA A 145 53.07 13.21 -59.49
N SER A 146 52.62 14.46 -59.62
CA SER A 146 53.49 15.59 -59.98
C SER A 146 52.70 16.91 -59.91
N GLY A 147 53.28 17.92 -59.26
CA GLY A 147 52.85 19.31 -59.31
C GLY A 147 53.60 20.14 -60.36
N GLU A 148 53.49 21.46 -60.19
CA GLU A 148 54.02 22.61 -60.99
C GLU A 148 53.20 23.03 -62.21
N LYS A 149 52.96 24.31 -62.51
CA LYS A 149 53.57 25.60 -62.10
C LYS A 149 52.54 26.73 -62.36
N SER A 150 52.84 27.94 -61.87
CA SER A 150 52.14 29.21 -62.13
C SER A 150 51.58 29.41 -63.54
#